data_AF-A0A645IQ46-F1
#
_entry.id   AF-A0A645IQ46-F1
#
_cell.length_a   1.000
_cell.length_b   1.000
_cell.length_c   1.000
_cell.angle_alpha   90.00
_cell.angle_beta   90.00
_cell.angle_gamma   90.00
#
_symmetry.space_group_name_H-M   'P 1'
#
loop_
_entity.id
_entity.type
_entity.pdbx_description
1 polymer ?
#
loop_
_entity_poly.entity_id
_entity_poly.type
_entity_poly.pdbx_seq_one_letter_code
_entity_poly.pdbx_strand_id
1 'polypeptide(L)'
;MKALQEFSQKEGKLGSGKAKPAWPDVPYHFYIDVHGRIAEGRSLEFVGDTNTEYNPAGHALVVLEGNFEQEQPSPEQLNALQNLVQWLAQRFKVSPESVQAHNDFASTACPGRNLKALLPEIRARLFAHSIESTSEAP
;
A
#
# COMPACT_ATOMS: atom_id res chain seq x y z
N MET A 1 11.99 -9.39 -0.47
CA MET A 1 12.26 -8.53 -1.64
C MET A 1 12.82 -9.25 -2.87
N LYS A 2 13.88 -10.08 -2.82
CA LYS A 2 14.47 -10.71 -4.04
C LYS A 2 13.45 -11.42 -4.95
N ALA A 3 12.61 -12.30 -4.39
CA ALA A 3 11.56 -12.99 -5.15
C ALA A 3 10.55 -12.03 -5.79
N LEU A 4 10.18 -10.95 -5.10
CA LEU A 4 9.29 -9.91 -5.63
C LEU A 4 9.94 -9.15 -6.78
N GLN A 5 11.23 -8.82 -6.68
CA GLN A 5 12.00 -8.21 -7.77
C GLN A 5 12.01 -9.13 -9.00
N GLU A 6 12.37 -10.40 -8.81
CA GLU A 6 12.44 -11.38 -9.87
C GLU A 6 11.09 -11.60 -10.56
N PHE A 7 10.00 -11.65 -9.79
CA PHE A 7 8.65 -11.70 -10.35
C PHE A 7 8.34 -10.45 -11.20
N SER A 8 8.70 -9.27 -10.69
CA SER A 8 8.38 -8.00 -11.32
C SER A 8 9.06 -7.87 -12.69
N GLN A 9 10.32 -8.28 -12.78
CA GLN A 9 11.16 -8.16 -13.98
C GLN A 9 11.02 -9.32 -14.97
N LYS A 10 10.11 -10.28 -14.72
CA LYS A 10 9.77 -11.34 -15.68
C LYS A 10 8.46 -11.01 -16.39
N GLU A 11 8.38 -11.37 -17.66
CA GLU A 11 7.11 -11.37 -18.38
C GLU A 11 6.13 -12.38 -17.78
N GLY A 12 4.83 -12.13 -17.91
CA GLY A 12 3.80 -13.00 -17.35
C GLY A 12 2.39 -12.66 -17.82
N LYS A 13 1.39 -12.84 -16.95
CA LYS A 13 0.00 -12.47 -17.21
C LYS A 13 -0.56 -11.64 -16.05
N LEU A 14 -1.29 -10.59 -16.40
CA LEU A 14 -2.08 -9.79 -15.48
C LEU A 14 -3.26 -10.59 -14.94
N GLY A 15 -3.87 -10.12 -13.85
CA GLY A 15 -5.11 -10.69 -13.32
C GLY A 15 -6.27 -10.70 -14.32
N SER A 16 -6.24 -9.82 -15.32
CA SER A 16 -7.20 -9.82 -16.44
C SER A 16 -6.88 -10.83 -17.56
N GLY A 17 -5.77 -11.56 -17.46
CA GLY A 17 -5.30 -12.50 -18.49
C GLY A 17 -4.48 -11.86 -19.62
N LYS A 18 -4.40 -10.52 -19.69
CA LYS A 18 -3.50 -9.80 -20.60
C LYS A 18 -2.02 -10.10 -20.28
N ALA A 19 -1.15 -9.93 -21.27
CA ALA A 19 0.30 -10.08 -21.04
C ALA A 19 0.79 -9.03 -20.03
N LYS A 20 1.55 -9.48 -19.03
CA LYS A 20 2.29 -8.62 -18.10
C LYS A 20 3.69 -8.42 -18.69
N PRO A 21 4.13 -7.20 -19.01
CA PRO A 21 5.50 -6.97 -19.42
C PRO A 21 6.47 -7.22 -18.26
N ALA A 22 7.76 -7.32 -18.57
CA ALA A 22 8.80 -7.13 -17.55
C ALA A 22 8.74 -5.68 -17.07
N TRP A 23 8.38 -5.49 -15.79
CA TRP A 23 8.37 -4.17 -15.19
C TRP A 23 9.81 -3.71 -14.93
N PRO A 24 10.08 -2.39 -14.95
CA PRO A 24 11.42 -1.87 -14.68
C PRO A 24 11.87 -2.15 -13.24
N ASP A 25 10.92 -2.23 -12.31
CA ASP A 25 11.19 -2.41 -10.88
C ASP A 25 10.03 -3.12 -10.16
N VAL A 26 10.13 -3.34 -8.84
CA VAL A 26 8.99 -3.78 -8.02
C VAL A 26 7.79 -2.84 -8.17
N PRO A 27 6.54 -3.36 -8.13
CA PRO A 27 5.36 -2.55 -8.41
C PRO A 27 5.01 -1.56 -7.29
N TYR A 28 5.51 -1.77 -6.08
CA TYR A 28 5.15 -1.01 -4.89
C TYR A 28 6.27 -0.04 -4.47
N HIS A 29 5.89 1.07 -3.86
CA HIS A 29 6.86 2.02 -3.28
C HIS A 29 7.34 1.58 -1.90
N PHE A 30 6.46 0.93 -1.13
CA PHE A 30 6.80 0.38 0.17
C PHE A 30 6.29 -1.04 0.32
N TYR A 31 7.10 -1.85 0.98
CA TYR A 31 6.82 -3.23 1.35
C TYR A 31 6.95 -3.39 2.85
N ILE A 32 5.96 -4.03 3.49
CA ILE A 32 5.98 -4.36 4.91
C ILE A 32 5.99 -5.87 5.05
N ASP A 33 7.06 -6.41 5.63
CA ASP A 33 7.17 -7.86 5.82
C ASP A 33 6.33 -8.36 7.01
N VAL A 34 6.30 -9.68 7.21
CA VAL A 34 5.52 -10.32 8.29
C VAL A 34 5.91 -9.87 9.71
N HIS A 35 7.08 -9.27 9.88
CA HIS A 35 7.59 -8.75 11.16
C HIS A 35 7.46 -7.23 11.29
N GLY A 36 6.74 -6.57 10.38
CA GLY A 36 6.54 -5.13 10.38
C GLY A 36 7.77 -4.32 9.95
N ARG A 37 8.79 -4.96 9.34
CA ARG A 37 9.92 -4.21 8.77
C ARG A 37 9.50 -3.59 7.45
N ILE A 38 9.78 -2.30 7.30
CA ILE A 38 9.49 -1.54 6.10
C ILE A 38 10.72 -1.57 5.18
N ALA A 39 10.51 -1.94 3.93
CA ALA A 39 11.49 -1.80 2.86
C ALA A 39 10.97 -0.80 1.82
N GLU A 40 11.85 0.09 1.38
CA GLU A 40 11.62 0.91 0.20
C GLU A 40 11.76 0.04 -1.05
N GLY A 41 10.82 0.20 -1.97
CA GLY A 41 10.82 -0.40 -3.29
C GLY A 41 11.06 0.67 -4.34
N ARG A 42 10.08 0.84 -5.22
CA ARG A 42 10.14 1.86 -6.27
C ARG A 42 10.13 3.26 -5.66
N SER A 43 10.96 4.16 -6.21
CA SER A 43 10.92 5.58 -5.81
C SER A 43 9.54 6.18 -6.08
N LEU A 44 9.06 7.00 -5.14
CA LEU A 44 7.79 7.75 -5.23
C LEU A 44 7.74 8.76 -6.40
N GLU A 45 8.88 9.04 -7.04
CA GLU A 45 8.95 9.88 -8.24
C GLU A 45 8.46 9.15 -9.51
N PHE A 46 8.36 7.83 -9.47
CA PHE A 46 7.90 7.01 -10.58
C PHE A 46 6.54 6.39 -10.29
N VAL A 47 5.75 6.20 -11.33
CA VAL A 47 4.46 5.51 -11.23
C VAL A 47 4.70 4.05 -10.86
N GLY A 48 3.94 3.54 -9.88
CA GLY A 48 3.93 2.12 -9.51
C GLY A 48 3.38 1.22 -10.62
N ASP A 49 3.40 -0.09 -10.39
CA ASP A 49 2.77 -1.05 -11.30
C ASP A 49 1.67 -1.83 -10.58
N THR A 50 0.83 -2.51 -11.34
CA THR A 50 -0.23 -3.34 -10.77
C THR A 50 -0.53 -4.53 -11.67
N ASN A 51 -0.86 -5.66 -11.05
CA ASN A 51 -1.29 -6.86 -11.78
C ASN A 51 -2.78 -6.80 -12.16
N THR A 52 -3.37 -5.60 -12.28
CA THR A 52 -4.77 -5.36 -12.65
C THR A 52 -4.87 -4.28 -13.72
N GLU A 53 -6.08 -3.82 -14.08
CA GLU A 53 -6.28 -2.84 -15.16
C GLU A 53 -6.43 -1.38 -14.68
N TYR A 54 -6.25 -1.11 -13.38
CA TYR A 54 -6.35 0.26 -12.87
C TYR A 54 -5.07 1.05 -13.15
N ASN A 55 -5.19 2.38 -13.28
CA ASN A 55 -4.05 3.28 -13.45
C ASN A 55 -3.48 3.69 -12.07
N PRO A 56 -2.24 3.30 -11.72
CA PRO A 56 -1.62 3.65 -10.43
C PRO A 56 -1.04 5.07 -10.35
N ALA A 57 -1.13 5.87 -11.43
CA ALA A 57 -0.60 7.24 -11.41
C ALA A 57 -1.24 8.08 -10.30
N GLY A 58 -0.40 8.78 -9.53
CA GLY A 58 -0.83 9.61 -8.40
C GLY A 58 -1.00 8.85 -7.07
N HIS A 59 -0.70 7.55 -7.02
CA HIS A 59 -0.83 6.75 -5.80
C HIS A 59 0.52 6.31 -5.23
N ALA A 60 0.69 6.47 -3.91
CA ALA A 60 1.75 5.80 -3.16
C ALA A 60 1.33 4.37 -2.80
N LEU A 61 1.75 3.41 -3.61
CA LEU A 61 1.47 1.98 -3.42
C LEU A 61 2.26 1.37 -2.25
N VAL A 62 1.55 0.88 -1.23
CA VAL A 62 2.09 0.16 -0.06
C VAL A 62 1.55 -1.27 -0.07
N VAL A 63 2.41 -2.26 0.13
CA VAL A 63 2.02 -3.67 0.23
C VAL A 63 2.41 -4.28 1.58
N LEU A 64 1.55 -5.14 2.12
CA LEU A 64 1.83 -5.98 3.28
C LEU A 64 2.00 -7.42 2.81
N GLU A 65 3.04 -8.09 3.30
CA GLU A 65 3.27 -9.52 3.06
C GLU A 65 2.22 -10.36 3.79
N GLY A 66 1.45 -11.16 3.04
CA GLY A 66 0.47 -12.09 3.61
C GLY A 66 -0.75 -12.30 2.73
N ASN A 67 -1.61 -13.24 3.12
CA ASN A 67 -2.92 -13.46 2.50
C ASN A 67 -4.05 -13.09 3.47
N PHE A 68 -4.45 -11.82 3.48
CA PHE A 68 -5.48 -11.32 4.40
C PHE A 68 -6.93 -11.63 3.99
N GLU A 69 -7.14 -12.51 2.99
CA GLU A 69 -8.40 -13.24 2.89
C GLU A 69 -8.50 -14.36 3.94
N GLN A 70 -7.38 -14.85 4.46
CA GLN A 70 -7.34 -15.97 5.41
C GLN A 70 -6.72 -15.57 6.74
N GLU A 71 -5.71 -14.72 6.70
CA GLU A 71 -4.89 -14.33 7.84
C GLU A 71 -5.25 -12.93 8.36
N GLN A 72 -4.90 -12.65 9.61
CA GLN A 72 -4.94 -11.29 10.16
C GLN A 72 -3.57 -10.63 9.99
N PRO A 73 -3.48 -9.32 9.71
CA PRO A 73 -2.22 -8.59 9.84
C PRO A 73 -1.67 -8.75 11.25
N SER A 74 -0.36 -8.97 11.38
CA SER A 74 0.26 -8.98 12.71
C SER A 74 0.19 -7.60 13.36
N PRO A 75 0.21 -7.49 14.70
CA PRO A 75 0.28 -6.20 15.38
C PRO A 75 1.47 -5.35 14.89
N GLU A 76 2.61 -5.97 14.61
CA GLU A 76 3.80 -5.32 14.08
C GLU A 76 3.57 -4.76 12.68
N GLN A 77 2.94 -5.53 11.79
CA GLN A 77 2.56 -5.07 10.45
C GLN A 77 1.57 -3.90 10.51
N LEU A 78 0.55 -3.99 11.36
CA LEU A 78 -0.46 -2.96 11.50
C LEU A 78 0.15 -1.66 12.03
N ASN A 79 1.00 -1.74 13.05
CA ASN A 79 1.71 -0.57 13.58
C ASN A 79 2.64 0.06 12.53
N ALA A 80 3.41 -0.76 11.80
CA ALA A 80 4.26 -0.29 10.72
C ALA A 80 3.46 0.40 9.61
N LEU A 81 2.35 -0.19 9.18
CA LEU A 81 1.45 0.37 8.18
C LEU A 81 0.87 1.72 8.64
N GLN A 82 0.37 1.79 9.88
CA GLN A 82 -0.20 3.02 10.44
C GLN A 82 0.83 4.15 10.48
N ASN A 83 2.05 3.87 10.94
CA ASN A 83 3.14 4.86 11.00
C ASN A 83 3.59 5.31 9.61
N LEU A 84 3.71 4.37 8.65
CA LEU A 84 4.07 4.68 7.28
C LEU A 84 3.01 5.53 6.58
N VAL A 85 1.73 5.15 6.70
CA VAL A 85 0.61 5.90 6.11
C VAL A 85 0.52 7.30 6.72
N GLN A 86 0.74 7.44 8.03
CA GLN A 86 0.82 8.74 8.69
C GLN A 86 1.94 9.61 8.12
N TRP A 87 3.15 9.06 8.01
CA TRP A 87 4.29 9.78 7.44
C TRP A 87 4.04 10.21 5.99
N LEU A 88 3.51 9.32 5.15
CA LEU A 88 3.15 9.63 3.76
C LEU A 88 2.07 10.71 3.69
N ALA A 89 1.02 10.59 4.51
CA ALA A 89 -0.08 11.54 4.51
C ALA A 89 0.37 12.95 4.91
N GLN A 90 1.24 13.06 5.92
CA GLN A 90 1.83 14.34 6.31
C GLN A 90 2.74 14.92 5.21
N ARG A 91 3.66 14.09 4.69
CA ARG A 91 4.63 14.52 3.68
C ARG A 91 3.97 15.03 2.40
N PHE A 92 2.90 14.38 1.98
CA PHE A 92 2.23 14.66 0.69
C PHE A 92 0.85 15.32 0.85
N LYS A 93 0.46 15.71 2.07
CA LYS A 93 -0.83 16.35 2.38
C LYS A 93 -2.03 15.53 1.89
N VAL A 94 -1.98 14.22 2.09
CA VAL A 94 -3.04 13.28 1.70
C VAL A 94 -4.11 13.27 2.78
N SER A 95 -5.38 13.45 2.40
CA SER A 95 -6.49 13.38 3.36
C SER A 95 -6.74 11.93 3.80
N PRO A 96 -7.30 11.70 5.00
CA PRO A 96 -7.59 10.34 5.45
C PRO A 96 -8.50 9.56 4.49
N GLU A 97 -9.47 10.22 3.85
CA GLU A 97 -10.38 9.61 2.87
C GLU A 97 -9.65 9.10 1.63
N SER A 98 -8.50 9.68 1.31
CA SER A 98 -7.66 9.29 0.17
C SER A 98 -6.81 8.05 0.44
N VAL A 99 -6.82 7.50 1.66
CA VAL A 99 -6.22 6.19 1.98
C VAL A 99 -7.21 5.10 1.59
N GLN A 100 -7.01 4.45 0.45
CA GLN A 100 -7.96 3.50 -0.15
C GLN A 100 -7.35 2.11 -0.37
N ALA A 101 -8.20 1.08 -0.48
CA ALA A 101 -7.81 -0.30 -0.75
C ALA A 101 -7.69 -0.55 -2.27
N HIS A 102 -6.89 -1.54 -2.68
CA HIS A 102 -6.71 -1.89 -4.09
C HIS A 102 -8.03 -2.29 -4.77
N ASN A 103 -8.89 -3.03 -4.07
CA ASN A 103 -10.22 -3.39 -4.55
C ASN A 103 -11.25 -2.25 -4.53
N ASP A 104 -10.87 -1.03 -4.14
CA ASP A 104 -11.66 0.17 -4.41
C ASP A 104 -11.45 0.67 -5.87
N PHE A 105 -10.40 0.20 -6.56
CA PHE A 105 -10.03 0.63 -7.91
C PHE A 105 -10.03 -0.49 -8.96
N ALA A 106 -9.94 -1.75 -8.52
CA ALA A 106 -9.82 -2.90 -9.41
C ALA A 106 -10.67 -4.09 -8.96
N SER A 107 -11.04 -4.96 -9.90
CA SER A 107 -11.64 -6.26 -9.58
C SER A 107 -10.56 -7.20 -9.05
N THR A 108 -10.39 -7.22 -7.73
CA THR A 108 -9.38 -8.02 -7.01
C THR A 108 -9.85 -8.29 -5.58
N ALA A 109 -9.32 -9.35 -4.97
CA ALA A 109 -9.50 -9.59 -3.53
C ALA A 109 -8.56 -8.73 -2.67
N CYS A 110 -7.44 -8.26 -3.24
CA CYS A 110 -6.46 -7.41 -2.55
C CYS A 110 -7.14 -6.13 -2.00
N PRO A 111 -6.94 -5.74 -0.72
CA PRO A 111 -5.90 -6.20 0.21
C PRO A 111 -6.30 -7.40 1.08
N GLY A 112 -7.42 -8.05 0.81
CA GLY A 112 -8.00 -9.08 1.66
C GLY A 112 -9.01 -8.49 2.65
N ARG A 113 -10.11 -9.22 2.91
CA ARG A 113 -11.20 -8.76 3.78
C ARG A 113 -10.73 -8.34 5.19
N ASN A 114 -9.75 -9.04 5.75
CA ASN A 114 -9.28 -8.78 7.11
C ASN A 114 -8.50 -7.46 7.20
N LEU A 115 -7.62 -7.18 6.22
CA LEU A 115 -6.91 -5.90 6.16
C LEU A 115 -7.83 -4.75 5.72
N LYS A 116 -8.76 -4.99 4.78
CA LYS A 116 -9.73 -3.97 4.35
C LYS A 116 -10.61 -3.49 5.49
N ALA A 117 -11.01 -4.40 6.40
CA ALA A 117 -11.84 -4.06 7.56
C ALA A 117 -11.16 -3.06 8.51
N LEU A 118 -9.83 -2.94 8.48
CA LEU A 118 -9.05 -2.03 9.34
C LEU A 118 -8.90 -0.62 8.75
N LEU A 119 -9.32 -0.37 7.50
CA LEU A 119 -9.21 0.94 6.88
C LEU A 119 -9.86 2.08 7.69
N PRO A 120 -11.08 1.93 8.26
CA PRO A 120 -11.67 2.97 9.10
C PRO A 120 -10.79 3.36 10.29
N GLU A 121 -10.15 2.39 10.95
CA GLU A 121 -9.24 2.63 12.06
C GLU A 121 -7.97 3.36 11.62
N ILE A 122 -7.35 2.91 10.52
CA ILE A 122 -6.16 3.54 9.93
C ILE A 122 -6.47 5.01 9.59
N ARG A 123 -7.63 5.28 8.99
CA ARG A 123 -8.08 6.64 8.65
C ARG A 123 -8.36 7.47 9.90
N ALA A 124 -9.02 6.91 10.92
CA ALA A 124 -9.30 7.59 12.19
C ALA A 124 -8.04 8.10 12.88
N ARG A 125 -6.95 7.31 12.85
CA ARG A 125 -5.66 7.71 13.41
C ARG A 125 -5.07 8.96 12.74
N LEU A 126 -5.26 9.11 11.42
CA LEU A 126 -4.80 10.31 10.70
C LEU A 126 -5.59 11.56 11.09
N PHE A 127 -6.91 11.43 11.29
CA PHE A 127 -7.73 12.55 11.76
C PHE A 127 -7.31 13.04 13.13
N ALA A 128 -7.13 12.13 14.10
CA ALA A 128 -6.75 12.48 15.46
C ALA A 128 -5.47 13.32 15.48
N HIS A 129 -4.48 12.92 14.69
CA HIS A 129 -3.21 13.62 14.61
C HIS A 129 -3.29 14.95 13.85
N SER A 130 -4.20 15.07 12.89
CA SER A 130 -4.45 16.34 12.19
C SER A 130 -4.99 17.40 13.15
N ILE A 131 -5.80 17.00 14.14
CA ILE A 131 -6.32 17.91 15.18
C ILE A 131 -5.21 18.32 16.15
N GLU A 132 -4.41 17.38 16.64
CA GLU A 132 -3.29 17.65 17.56
C GLU A 132 -2.29 18.65 16.95
N SER A 133 -1.88 18.43 15.69
CA SER A 133 -0.95 19.32 14.98
C SER A 133 -1.49 20.74 14.75
N THR A 134 -2.82 20.93 14.75
CA THR A 134 -3.43 22.27 14.65
C THR A 134 -3.54 22.99 15.98
N SER A 135 -3.48 22.27 17.11
CA SER A 135 -3.54 22.86 18.46
C SER A 135 -2.19 23.35 19.00
N GLU A 136 -1.08 22.98 18.35
CA GLU A 136 0.29 23.39 18.73
C GLU A 136 0.84 24.57 17.92
N ALA A 137 0.02 25.24 17.10
CA ALA A 137 0.45 26.44 16.38
C ALA A 137 0.44 27.68 17.32
N PRO A 138 1.55 28.43 17.44
CA PRO A 138 1.62 29.66 18.23
C PRO A 138 0.84 30.84 17.63
#